data_AF-A0A524CSP1-F1
#
_entry.id   AF-A0A524CSP1-F1
#
_cell.length_a   1.000
_cell.length_b   1.000
_cell.length_c   1.000
_cell.angle_alpha   90.00
_cell.angle_beta   90.00
_cell.angle_gamma   90.00
#
_symmetry.space_group_name_H-M   'P 1'
#
loop_
_entity.id
_entity.type
_entity.pdbx_description
1 polymer ?
#
loop_
_entity_poly.entity_id
_entity_poly.type
_entity_poly.pdbx_seq_one_letter_code
_entity_poly.pdbx_strand_id
1 'polypeptide(L)'
;MYEVVVIGNPEFSTFPSSQGEPSRTLSGPAAYGIKTLLEMNHRHTAIVGSIGEDFRDEYQHILSRLGSPEHFIIDSKTTGGFEYFQSVNGELQVNRCLGVASKIGVKEIPDEFLSSRTVVLSPMLQEIDDEFIQWICD
;
A
#
# COMPACT_ATOMS: atom_id res chain seq x y z
N MET A 1 -5.92 -16.79 11.37
CA MET A 1 -5.62 -17.09 9.96
C MET A 1 -6.45 -16.16 9.10
N TYR A 2 -5.79 -15.35 8.27
CA TYR A 2 -6.47 -14.40 7.39
C TYR A 2 -7.03 -15.07 6.14
N GLU A 3 -8.18 -14.58 5.65
CA GLU A 3 -8.75 -14.99 4.37
C GLU A 3 -7.91 -14.45 3.22
N VAL A 4 -7.57 -13.16 3.27
CA VAL A 4 -6.79 -12.47 2.25
C VAL A 4 -5.76 -11.58 2.91
N VAL A 5 -4.52 -11.61 2.43
CA VAL A 5 -3.49 -10.65 2.82
C VAL A 5 -3.01 -9.92 1.57
N VAL A 6 -3.10 -8.59 1.62
CA VAL A 6 -2.61 -7.70 0.56
C VAL A 6 -1.17 -7.33 0.89
N ILE A 7 -0.22 -7.61 0.00
CA ILE A 7 1.19 -7.32 0.19
C ILE A 7 1.65 -6.36 -0.90
N GLY A 8 2.07 -5.17 -0.49
CA GLY A 8 2.57 -4.10 -1.35
C GLY A 8 2.68 -2.80 -0.58
N ASN A 9 3.53 -1.88 -1.04
CA ASN A 9 3.73 -0.63 -0.33
C ASN A 9 2.50 0.27 -0.47
N PRO A 10 1.88 0.75 0.64
CA PRO A 10 0.89 1.81 0.56
C PRO A 10 1.58 3.13 0.20
N GLU A 11 0.89 3.98 -0.54
CA GLU A 11 1.48 5.18 -1.11
C GLU A 11 0.70 6.42 -0.71
N PHE A 12 1.41 7.54 -0.58
CA PHE A 12 0.80 8.83 -0.37
C PHE A 12 1.07 9.68 -1.62
N SER A 13 0.04 9.91 -2.44
CA SER A 13 0.16 10.59 -3.74
C SER A 13 -0.57 11.93 -3.75
N THR A 14 -0.08 12.89 -4.52
CA THR A 14 -0.78 14.15 -4.77
C THR A 14 -1.55 14.08 -6.08
N PHE A 15 -2.82 14.46 -6.05
CA PHE A 15 -3.69 14.52 -7.23
C PHE A 15 -4.06 15.97 -7.55
N PRO A 16 -4.35 16.30 -8.81
CA PRO A 16 -4.86 17.60 -9.19
C PRO A 16 -6.14 17.92 -8.41
N SER A 17 -6.13 19.00 -7.65
CA SER A 17 -7.32 19.53 -6.97
C SER A 17 -7.73 20.85 -7.62
N SER A 18 -9.02 21.01 -7.87
CA SER A 18 -9.60 22.29 -8.25
C SER A 18 -9.86 23.21 -7.04
N GLN A 19 -9.66 22.72 -5.82
CA GLN A 19 -9.93 23.45 -4.58
C GLN A 19 -8.84 23.18 -3.53
N GLY A 20 -8.08 24.22 -3.20
CA GLY A 20 -7.06 24.18 -2.13
C GLY A 20 -5.69 23.67 -2.56
N GLU A 21 -4.76 23.68 -1.60
CA GLU A 21 -3.39 23.18 -1.79
C GLU A 21 -3.40 21.65 -1.94
N PRO A 22 -2.62 21.09 -2.89
CA PRO A 22 -2.50 19.64 -3.03
C PRO A 22 -1.93 19.01 -1.76
N SER A 23 -2.68 18.10 -1.15
CA SER A 23 -2.19 17.23 -0.07
C SER A 23 -1.92 15.83 -0.58
N ARG A 24 -0.94 15.14 0.01
CA ARG A 24 -0.74 13.71 -0.26
C ARG A 24 -1.89 12.92 0.37
N THR A 25 -2.40 11.93 -0.35
CA THR A 25 -3.52 11.08 0.09
C THR A 25 -3.13 9.62 -0.05
N LEU A 26 -3.57 8.77 0.88
CA LEU A 26 -3.37 7.32 0.78
C LEU A 26 -3.95 6.78 -0.54
N SER A 27 -3.12 6.02 -1.23
CA SER A 27 -3.30 5.57 -2.62
C SER A 27 -2.43 4.33 -2.88
N GLY A 28 -2.45 3.88 -4.13
CA GLY A 28 -1.63 2.77 -4.59
C GLY A 28 -2.36 1.42 -4.55
N PRO A 29 -1.84 0.40 -5.26
CA PRO A 29 -2.49 -0.89 -5.42
C PRO A 29 -2.83 -1.58 -4.08
N ALA A 30 -1.93 -1.50 -3.09
CA ALA A 30 -2.15 -2.13 -1.79
C ALA A 30 -3.30 -1.46 -1.01
N ALA A 31 -3.33 -0.13 -0.97
CA ALA A 31 -4.38 0.63 -0.30
C ALA A 31 -5.76 0.43 -0.96
N TYR A 32 -5.81 0.37 -2.29
CA TYR A 32 -7.05 0.06 -3.00
C TYR A 32 -7.47 -1.39 -2.80
N GLY A 33 -6.53 -2.34 -2.83
CA GLY A 33 -6.80 -3.75 -2.59
C GLY A 33 -7.46 -3.99 -1.23
N ILE A 34 -6.89 -3.44 -0.16
CA ILE A 34 -7.47 -3.59 1.18
C ILE A 34 -8.83 -2.90 1.29
N LYS A 35 -8.99 -1.70 0.73
CA LYS A 35 -10.27 -0.97 0.72
C LYS A 35 -11.36 -1.76 -0.01
N THR A 36 -11.05 -2.34 -1.17
CA THR A 36 -12.00 -3.15 -1.94
C THR A 36 -12.42 -4.40 -1.16
N LEU A 37 -11.48 -5.09 -0.51
CA LEU A 37 -11.81 -6.26 0.32
C LEU A 37 -12.75 -5.90 1.47
N LEU A 38 -12.50 -4.77 2.14
CA LEU A 38 -13.36 -4.26 3.20
C LEU A 38 -14.76 -3.88 2.69
N GLU A 39 -14.85 -3.22 1.53
CA GLU A 39 -16.13 -2.89 0.87
C GLU A 39 -16.92 -4.14 0.44
N MET A 40 -16.22 -5.24 0.14
CA MET A 40 -16.81 -6.54 -0.17
C MET A 40 -17.17 -7.37 1.08
N ASN A 41 -17.06 -6.79 2.29
CA ASN A 41 -17.30 -7.44 3.58
C ASN A 41 -16.34 -8.59 3.93
N HIS A 42 -15.13 -8.62 3.35
CA HIS A 42 -14.05 -9.48 3.85
C HIS A 42 -13.48 -8.87 5.13
N ARG A 43 -13.87 -9.44 6.28
CA ARG A 43 -13.48 -8.91 7.60
C ARG A 43 -12.20 -9.51 8.15
N HIS A 44 -11.75 -10.63 7.62
CA HIS A 44 -10.53 -11.32 8.06
C HIS A 44 -9.41 -11.07 7.05
N THR A 45 -9.15 -9.81 6.74
CA THR A 45 -8.14 -9.39 5.78
C THR A 45 -7.06 -8.59 6.48
N ALA A 46 -5.84 -8.65 5.96
CA ALA A 46 -4.75 -7.80 6.43
C ALA A 46 -3.98 -7.14 5.29
N ILE A 47 -3.23 -6.09 5.62
CA ILE A 47 -2.32 -5.41 4.69
C ILE A 47 -0.90 -5.40 5.25
N VAL A 48 0.07 -5.75 4.40
CA VAL A 48 1.50 -5.72 4.72
C VAL A 48 2.20 -4.82 3.72
N GLY A 49 3.00 -3.90 4.21
CA GLY A 49 3.82 -3.06 3.35
C GLY A 49 4.72 -2.11 4.12
N SER A 50 5.56 -1.41 3.39
CA SER A 50 6.54 -0.50 3.98
C SER A 50 6.06 0.95 3.96
N ILE A 51 6.17 1.62 5.12
CA ILE A 51 5.80 3.03 5.31
C ILE A 51 6.92 3.74 6.06
N GLY A 52 7.21 4.97 5.67
CA GLY A 52 8.14 5.83 6.36
C GLY A 52 7.50 6.58 7.53
N GLU A 53 8.34 7.06 8.45
CA GLU A 53 7.92 7.90 9.58
C GLU A 53 7.16 9.16 9.14
N ASP A 54 7.35 9.60 7.89
CA ASP A 54 6.68 10.75 7.30
C ASP A 54 5.15 10.58 7.15
N PHE A 55 4.65 9.34 7.08
CA PHE A 55 3.21 9.05 6.95
C PHE A 55 2.68 7.94 7.87
N ARG A 56 3.49 7.43 8.81
CA ARG A 56 3.08 6.32 9.69
C ARG A 56 1.80 6.62 10.47
N ASP A 57 1.76 7.75 11.18
CA ASP A 57 0.61 8.13 12.01
C ASP A 57 -0.64 8.37 11.16
N GLU A 58 -0.48 9.04 10.02
CA GLU A 58 -1.58 9.31 9.09
C GLU A 58 -2.12 8.01 8.49
N TYR A 59 -1.24 7.09 8.11
CA TYR A 59 -1.60 5.77 7.61
C TYR A 59 -2.42 4.98 8.64
N GLN A 60 -1.95 4.89 9.88
CA GLN A 60 -2.67 4.21 10.96
C GLN A 60 -4.03 4.87 11.24
N HIS A 61 -4.08 6.21 11.24
CA HIS A 61 -5.33 6.95 11.39
C HIS A 61 -6.33 6.61 10.27
N ILE A 62 -5.88 6.57 9.01
CA ILE A 62 -6.73 6.21 7.87
C ILE A 62 -7.22 4.77 7.99
N LEU A 63 -6.36 3.81 8.31
CA LEU A 63 -6.76 2.41 8.51
C LEU A 63 -7.81 2.26 9.61
N SER A 64 -7.67 2.98 10.72
CA SER A 64 -8.67 2.97 11.80
C SER A 64 -10.06 3.43 11.30
N ARG A 65 -10.10 4.41 10.39
CA ARG A 65 -11.35 4.91 9.79
C ARG A 65 -11.93 3.99 8.74
N LEU A 66 -11.11 3.16 8.10
CA LEU A 66 -11.55 2.15 7.13
C LEU A 66 -12.14 0.89 7.81
N GLY A 67 -12.14 0.81 9.14
CA GLY A 67 -12.64 -0.34 9.90
C GLY A 67 -11.55 -1.14 10.61
N SER A 68 -10.35 -0.57 10.75
CA SER A 68 -9.20 -1.15 11.44
C SER A 68 -8.82 -2.54 10.90
N PRO A 69 -8.49 -2.65 9.59
CA PRO A 69 -7.89 -3.89 9.11
C PRO A 69 -6.61 -4.17 9.88
N GLU A 70 -6.35 -5.45 10.13
CA GLU A 70 -5.07 -5.89 10.67
C GLU A 70 -3.96 -5.48 9.69
N HIS A 71 -2.83 -5.05 10.22
CA HIS A 71 -1.75 -4.54 9.39
C HIS A 71 -0.39 -4.79 10.00
N PHE A 72 0.59 -5.01 9.12
CA PHE A 72 1.99 -5.06 9.50
C PHE A 72 2.78 -4.03 8.68
N ILE A 73 3.47 -3.13 9.40
CA ILE A 73 4.26 -2.07 8.77
C ILE A 73 5.73 -2.46 8.86
N ILE A 74 6.37 -2.54 7.69
CA ILE A 74 7.82 -2.65 7.57
C ILE A 74 8.40 -1.24 7.55
N ASP A 75 9.39 -0.97 8.38
CA ASP A 75 9.95 0.37 8.50
C ASP A 75 10.64 0.83 7.20
N SER A 76 10.28 2.03 6.73
CA SER A 76 11.00 2.73 5.68
C SER A 76 11.59 4.04 6.15
N LYS A 77 12.59 4.52 5.42
CA LYS A 77 13.08 5.90 5.59
C LYS A 77 12.11 6.92 5.01
N THR A 78 11.38 6.55 3.96
CA THR A 78 10.50 7.46 3.22
C THR A 78 9.29 6.72 2.70
N THR A 79 8.11 7.33 2.74
CA THR A 79 6.90 6.76 2.14
C THR A 79 6.82 7.04 0.64
N GLY A 80 6.47 6.01 -0.13
CA GLY A 80 6.32 6.09 -1.57
C GLY A 80 5.13 6.95 -2.02
N GLY A 81 5.10 7.26 -3.31
CA GLY A 81 3.95 7.88 -3.97
C GLY A 81 4.34 8.75 -5.15
N PHE A 82 3.32 9.31 -5.80
CA PHE A 82 3.49 10.04 -7.05
C PHE A 82 2.77 11.37 -7.00
N GLU A 83 3.31 12.33 -7.72
CA GLU A 83 2.60 13.55 -8.06
C GLU A 83 1.96 13.38 -9.42
N TYR A 84 0.65 13.55 -9.50
CA TYR A 84 -0.11 13.47 -10.73
C TYR A 84 -0.50 14.87 -11.21
N PHE A 85 -0.52 15.06 -12.53
CA PHE A 85 -1.11 16.22 -13.18
C PHE A 85 -2.23 15.77 -14.13
N GLN A 86 -3.19 16.66 -14.37
CA GLN A 86 -4.21 16.42 -15.38
C GLN A 86 -3.74 17.03 -16.70
N SER A 87 -3.59 16.19 -17.72
CA SER A 87 -3.21 16.63 -19.05
C SER A 87 -4.40 17.28 -19.78
N VAL A 88 -4.15 17.90 -20.93
CA VAL A 88 -5.15 18.69 -21.68
C VAL A 88 -6.35 17.87 -22.16
N ASN A 89 -6.21 16.55 -22.28
CA ASN A 89 -7.30 15.63 -22.65
C ASN A 89 -8.11 15.12 -21.41
N GLY A 90 -7.75 15.57 -20.21
CA GLY A 90 -8.39 15.15 -18.96
C GLY A 90 -7.76 13.92 -18.29
N GLU A 91 -6.76 13.29 -18.90
CA GLU A 91 -6.09 12.10 -18.33
C GLU A 91 -5.12 12.48 -17.22
N LEU A 92 -5.10 11.66 -16.16
CA LEU A 92 -4.09 11.73 -15.11
C LEU A 92 -2.76 11.16 -15.63
N GLN A 93 -1.71 11.94 -15.50
CA GLN A 93 -0.35 11.53 -15.83
C GLN A 93 0.56 11.72 -14.63
N VAL A 94 1.54 10.83 -14.49
CA VAL A 94 2.58 10.95 -13.45
C VAL A 94 3.52 12.09 -13.84
N ASN A 95 3.62 13.10 -12.97
CA ASN A 95 4.62 14.16 -13.08
C ASN A 95 5.98 13.65 -12.58
N ARG A 96 6.01 13.12 -11.36
CA ARG A 96 7.22 12.62 -10.71
C ARG A 96 6.92 11.64 -9.58
N CYS A 97 7.92 10.85 -9.23
CA CYS A 97 7.95 10.06 -8.01
C CYS A 97 8.31 10.96 -6.82
N LEU A 98 7.54 10.88 -5.73
CA LEU A 98 7.73 11.65 -4.49
C LEU A 98 8.66 10.95 -3.50
N GLY A 99 8.84 9.64 -3.65
CA GLY A 99 9.68 8.81 -2.80
C GLY A 99 9.56 7.34 -3.17
N VAL A 100 10.50 6.53 -2.72
CA VAL A 100 10.49 5.07 -2.92
C VAL A 100 10.58 4.42 -1.54
N ALA A 101 9.53 3.69 -1.15
CA ALA A 101 9.53 2.94 0.09
C ALA A 101 10.46 1.72 0.01
N SER A 102 10.75 1.12 1.16
CA SER A 102 11.66 -0.02 1.24
C SER A 102 11.11 -1.22 0.47
N LYS A 103 12.01 -2.14 0.11
CA LYS A 103 11.60 -3.49 -0.30
C LYS A 103 10.87 -4.20 0.84
N ILE A 104 10.05 -5.17 0.47
CA ILE A 104 9.36 -6.07 1.37
C ILE A 104 10.05 -7.43 1.26
N GLY A 105 10.89 -7.76 2.24
CA GLY A 105 11.49 -9.09 2.34
C GLY A 105 10.56 -10.08 3.02
N VAL A 106 10.48 -11.32 2.51
CA VAL A 106 9.58 -12.34 3.08
C VAL A 106 9.87 -12.66 4.54
N LYS A 107 11.15 -12.58 4.94
CA LYS A 107 11.63 -12.82 6.31
C LYS A 107 11.24 -11.70 7.29
N GLU A 108 10.81 -10.55 6.78
CA GLU A 108 10.35 -9.43 7.60
C GLU A 108 8.86 -9.57 7.96
N ILE A 109 8.12 -10.40 7.22
CA ILE A 109 6.68 -10.59 7.42
C ILE A 109 6.45 -11.71 8.45
N PRO A 110 5.66 -11.47 9.51
CA PRO A 110 5.31 -12.52 10.46
C PRO A 110 4.52 -13.66 9.79
N ASP A 111 4.79 -14.90 10.20
CA ASP A 111 4.20 -16.12 9.63
C ASP A 111 2.66 -16.09 9.58
N GLU A 112 2.00 -15.39 10.50
CA GLU A 112 0.54 -15.28 10.55
C GLU A 112 -0.06 -14.56 9.33
N PHE A 113 0.68 -13.65 8.69
CA PHE A 113 0.27 -12.96 7.46
C PHE A 113 0.56 -13.83 6.22
N LEU A 114 1.67 -14.58 6.24
CA LEU A 114 2.06 -15.46 5.15
C LEU A 114 1.22 -16.74 5.10
N SER A 115 0.75 -17.24 6.25
CA SER A 115 -0.13 -18.40 6.37
C SER A 115 -1.60 -18.10 6.04
N SER A 116 -1.87 -17.07 5.24
CA SER A 116 -3.22 -16.72 4.82
C SER A 116 -3.74 -17.65 3.73
N ARG A 117 -5.07 -17.73 3.57
CA ARG A 117 -5.68 -18.55 2.52
C ARG A 117 -5.37 -18.02 1.12
N THR A 118 -5.18 -16.71 0.98
CA THR A 118 -4.89 -16.05 -0.29
C THR A 118 -4.00 -14.86 -0.04
N VAL A 119 -2.93 -14.75 -0.82
CA VAL A 119 -2.07 -13.57 -0.84
C VAL A 119 -2.27 -12.82 -2.15
N VAL A 120 -2.53 -11.53 -2.05
CA VAL A 120 -2.61 -10.60 -3.18
C VAL A 120 -1.33 -9.78 -3.19
N LEU A 121 -0.45 -10.08 -4.15
CA LEU A 121 0.73 -9.24 -4.40
C LEU A 121 0.29 -8.02 -5.21
N SER A 122 0.47 -6.84 -4.64
CA SER A 122 0.07 -5.56 -5.21
C SER A 122 1.23 -4.57 -5.22
N PRO A 123 2.35 -4.88 -5.90
CA PRO A 123 3.48 -3.97 -6.00
C PRO A 123 3.15 -2.77 -6.89
N MET A 124 3.78 -1.63 -6.64
CA MET A 124 3.81 -0.50 -7.57
C MET A 124 5.16 -0.36 -8.28
N LEU A 125 6.26 -0.53 -7.56
CA LEU A 125 7.62 -0.37 -8.07
C LEU A 125 8.36 -1.72 -7.99
N GLN A 126 9.51 -1.75 -7.33
CA GLN A 126 10.37 -2.94 -7.19
C GLN A 126 10.44 -3.42 -5.75
N GLU A 127 9.36 -3.23 -4.99
CA GLU A 127 9.32 -3.59 -3.57
C GLU A 127 9.24 -5.11 -3.33
N ILE A 128 8.73 -5.88 -4.28
CA ILE A 128 8.69 -7.35 -4.25
C ILE A 128 9.71 -7.85 -5.27
N ASP A 129 10.62 -8.74 -4.84
CA ASP A 129 11.67 -9.30 -5.69
C ASP A 129 11.50 -10.80 -5.93
N ASP A 130 12.37 -11.37 -6.76
CA ASP A 130 12.30 -12.76 -7.19
C ASP A 130 12.42 -13.75 -6.01
N GLU A 131 13.17 -13.40 -4.95
CA GLU A 131 13.26 -14.23 -3.73
C GLU A 131 11.90 -14.33 -3.06
N PHE A 132 11.18 -13.21 -2.96
CA PHE A 132 9.82 -13.19 -2.41
C PHE A 132 8.86 -14.05 -3.24
N ILE A 133 8.90 -13.92 -4.57
CA ILE A 133 8.03 -14.68 -5.47
C ILE A 133 8.32 -16.18 -5.39
N GLN A 134 9.59 -16.58 -5.36
CA GLN A 134 9.95 -17.99 -5.22
C GLN A 134 9.42 -18.58 -3.91
N TRP A 135 9.62 -17.87 -2.80
CA TRP A 135 9.18 -18.33 -1.48
C TRP A 135 7.67 -18.58 -1.41
N ILE A 136 6.85 -17.72 -2.03
CA ILE A 136 5.39 -17.82 -1.92
C ILE A 136 4.77 -18.88 -2.86
N CYS A 137 5.53 -19.33 -3.86
CA CYS A 137 5.09 -20.32 -4.83
C CYS A 137 5.54 -21.75 -4.49
N ASP A 138 6.52 -21.91 -3.60
CA ASP A 138 7.03 -23.20 -3.10
C ASP A 138 6.20 -23.72 -1.91
#